data_AF-A0AAE4S482-F1
#
_entry.id   AF-A0AAE4S482-F1
#
_cell.length_a   1.000
_cell.length_b   1.000
_cell.length_c   1.000
_cell.angle_alpha   90.00
_cell.angle_beta   90.00
_cell.angle_gamma   90.00
#
_symmetry.space_group_name_H-M   'P 1'
#
loop_
_entity.id
_entity.type
_entity.pdbx_description
1 polymer ?
#
loop_
_entity_poly.entity_id
_entity_poly.type
_entity_poly.pdbx_seq_one_letter_code
_entity_poly.pdbx_strand_id
1 'polypeptide(L)'
;MSVKVEASHDGIPHNKVMAMGLILALVSLYIAVAGAFAGYDYLAFFGGIAAVGALIWGNSTIKKLCSYGIGTGVPSAGMLAFGSGVIAMLFAAKLAVISPFLVPIAGLVIALIVGLVLGWISNSVLNMKIPVMTRSIAELAAVGSVALMGLTVVATGHVSFSEITAFNIDILGITVSFYDVSYIGAGIIAVSFMLGAIALQHPFNACLGPGEKQDRTNMLAIECGFLSMIVMAVISFAFVSLVAAWISLVIGLIGWFVSYKKYFALSKRDAAAWLDAKPFSDAEE
;
A
#
# COMPACT_ATOMS: atom_id res chain seq x y z
N MET A 1 6.61 -21.21 -33.20
CA MET A 1 5.68 -20.11 -32.88
C MET A 1 6.16 -19.45 -31.60
N SER A 2 6.77 -18.26 -31.69
CA SER A 2 7.06 -17.42 -30.53
C SER A 2 5.76 -16.69 -30.19
N VAL A 3 5.04 -17.17 -29.18
CA VAL A 3 3.87 -16.46 -28.66
C VAL A 3 4.42 -15.22 -27.96
N LYS A 4 4.25 -14.05 -28.58
CA LYS A 4 4.53 -12.78 -27.90
C LYS A 4 3.59 -12.68 -26.70
N VAL A 5 4.15 -12.74 -25.50
CA VAL A 5 3.42 -12.47 -24.26
C VAL A 5 3.25 -10.94 -24.18
N GLU A 6 2.15 -10.45 -24.74
CA GLU A 6 1.77 -9.04 -24.67
C GLU A 6 0.87 -8.81 -23.45
N ALA A 7 1.11 -7.71 -22.73
CA ALA A 7 0.39 -7.39 -21.51
C ALA A 7 -1.07 -7.01 -21.80
N SER A 8 -1.99 -7.33 -20.89
CA SER A 8 -3.40 -6.90 -20.99
C SER A 8 -3.49 -5.38 -21.02
N HIS A 9 -4.29 -4.82 -21.93
CA HIS A 9 -4.47 -3.37 -22.07
C HIS A 9 -5.43 -2.79 -21.03
N ASP A 10 -5.00 -1.74 -20.35
CA ASP A 10 -5.79 -0.97 -19.39
C ASP A 10 -6.54 0.19 -20.07
N GLY A 11 -7.69 0.58 -19.52
CA GLY A 11 -8.43 1.77 -19.97
C GLY A 11 -7.71 3.08 -19.63
N ILE A 12 -6.97 3.11 -18.52
CA ILE A 12 -6.13 4.23 -18.09
C ILE A 12 -4.66 3.80 -18.17
N PRO A 13 -3.79 4.55 -18.87
CA PRO A 13 -2.37 4.25 -18.94
C PRO A 13 -1.70 4.15 -17.57
N HIS A 14 -0.89 3.10 -17.38
CA HIS A 14 -0.17 2.81 -16.13
C HIS A 14 0.58 4.02 -15.55
N ASN A 15 1.33 4.78 -16.37
CA ASN A 15 2.07 5.96 -15.88
C ASN A 15 1.14 7.04 -15.28
N LYS A 16 -0.09 7.16 -15.77
CA LYS A 16 -1.08 8.09 -15.21
C LYS A 16 -1.59 7.59 -13.86
N VAL A 17 -1.90 6.29 -13.75
CA VAL A 17 -2.32 5.68 -12.47
C VAL A 17 -1.21 5.78 -11.42
N MET A 18 0.02 5.48 -11.80
CA MET A 18 1.21 5.66 -10.96
C MET A 18 1.34 7.10 -10.47
N ALA A 19 1.29 8.08 -11.37
CA ALA A 19 1.43 9.49 -11.00
C ALA A 19 0.30 9.94 -10.05
N MET A 20 -0.94 9.57 -10.34
CA MET A 20 -2.08 9.88 -9.46
C MET A 20 -1.95 9.24 -8.08
N GLY A 21 -1.60 7.96 -8.02
CA GLY A 21 -1.41 7.23 -6.76
C GLY A 21 -0.25 7.82 -5.94
N LEU A 22 0.88 8.10 -6.59
CA LEU A 22 2.04 8.72 -5.95
C LEU A 22 1.75 10.12 -5.42
N ILE A 23 1.10 10.98 -6.20
CA ILE A 23 0.74 12.34 -5.77
C ILE A 23 -0.21 12.28 -4.58
N LEU A 24 -1.26 11.46 -4.67
CA LEU A 24 -2.20 11.27 -3.56
C LEU A 24 -1.48 10.76 -2.31
N ALA A 25 -0.57 9.80 -2.48
CA ALA A 25 0.17 9.22 -1.38
C ALA A 25 1.10 10.23 -0.69
N LEU A 26 1.95 10.91 -1.47
CA LEU A 26 2.91 11.87 -0.93
C LEU A 26 2.22 13.09 -0.31
N VAL A 27 1.23 13.69 -0.99
CA VAL A 27 0.52 14.86 -0.45
C VAL A 27 -0.15 14.51 0.86
N SER A 28 -0.82 13.36 0.95
CA SER A 28 -1.48 12.93 2.19
C SER A 28 -0.46 12.65 3.31
N LEU A 29 0.66 12.00 2.98
CA LEU A 29 1.72 11.75 3.96
C LEU A 29 2.32 13.07 4.48
N TYR A 30 2.54 14.05 3.60
CA TYR A 30 3.04 15.38 3.97
C TYR A 30 2.06 16.16 4.84
N ILE A 31 0.75 16.07 4.57
CA ILE A 31 -0.28 16.67 5.43
C ILE A 31 -0.23 16.06 6.83
N ALA A 32 -0.10 14.73 6.93
CA ALA A 32 -0.03 14.05 8.21
C ALA A 32 1.25 14.43 8.99
N VAL A 33 2.41 14.48 8.32
CA VAL A 33 3.68 14.91 8.91
C VAL A 33 3.63 16.38 9.36
N ALA A 34 3.04 17.27 8.56
CA ALA A 34 2.84 18.66 8.94
C ALA A 34 1.91 18.79 10.15
N GLY A 35 0.87 17.97 10.22
CA GLY A 35 -0.03 17.88 11.37
C GLY A 35 0.71 17.47 12.64
N ALA A 36 1.46 16.36 12.59
CA ALA A 36 2.27 15.88 13.71
C ALA A 36 3.27 16.94 14.18
N PHE A 37 3.98 17.60 13.26
CA PHE A 37 4.93 18.66 13.56
C PHE A 37 4.26 19.87 14.24
N ALA A 38 3.02 20.18 13.89
CA ALA A 38 2.24 21.27 14.48
C ALA A 38 1.48 20.87 15.76
N GLY A 39 1.57 19.61 16.21
CA GLY A 39 0.84 19.09 17.38
C GLY A 39 -0.63 18.73 17.10
N TYR A 40 -1.01 18.59 15.82
CA TYR A 40 -2.35 18.20 15.38
C TYR A 40 -2.39 16.71 15.00
N ASP A 41 -2.48 15.85 16.01
CA ASP A 41 -2.53 14.39 15.83
C ASP A 41 -3.78 13.90 15.09
N TYR A 42 -4.87 14.67 15.10
CA TYR A 42 -6.10 14.36 14.36
C TYR A 42 -5.92 14.30 12.84
N LEU A 43 -4.79 14.78 12.30
CA LEU A 43 -4.45 14.65 10.88
C LEU A 43 -3.80 13.30 10.52
N ALA A 44 -3.57 12.41 11.49
CA ALA A 44 -3.00 11.08 11.29
C ALA A 44 -3.78 10.22 10.27
N PHE A 45 -5.09 10.45 10.11
CA PHE A 45 -5.91 9.71 9.14
C PHE A 45 -5.43 9.90 7.69
N PHE A 46 -4.75 11.01 7.38
CA PHE A 46 -4.16 11.22 6.06
C PHE A 46 -3.06 10.18 5.75
N GLY A 47 -2.44 9.57 6.76
CA GLY A 47 -1.59 8.39 6.57
C GLY A 47 -2.34 7.23 5.91
N GLY A 48 -3.61 7.02 6.25
CA GLY A 48 -4.44 5.97 5.66
C GLY A 48 -4.78 6.27 4.21
N ILE A 49 -5.08 7.54 3.91
CA ILE A 49 -5.25 8.02 2.54
C ILE A 49 -3.94 7.86 1.74
N ALA A 50 -2.80 8.07 2.39
CA ALA A 50 -1.50 7.87 1.76
C ALA A 50 -1.30 6.40 1.36
N ALA A 51 -1.65 5.47 2.25
CA ALA A 51 -1.61 4.04 1.97
C ALA A 51 -2.55 3.65 0.82
N VAL A 52 -3.79 4.17 0.80
CA VAL A 52 -4.73 3.95 -0.31
C VAL A 52 -4.13 4.44 -1.65
N GLY A 53 -3.55 5.65 -1.69
CA GLY A 53 -2.89 6.17 -2.88
C GLY A 53 -1.74 5.30 -3.39
N ALA A 54 -0.90 4.82 -2.47
CA ALA A 54 0.19 3.90 -2.79
C ALA A 54 -0.35 2.57 -3.35
N LEU A 55 -1.41 2.03 -2.77
CA LEU A 55 -2.03 0.77 -3.22
C LEU A 55 -2.67 0.89 -4.61
N ILE A 56 -3.25 2.05 -4.98
CA ILE A 56 -3.74 2.30 -6.34
C ILE A 56 -2.61 2.21 -7.36
N TRP A 57 -1.47 2.82 -7.07
CA TRP A 57 -0.27 2.69 -7.90
C TRP A 57 0.17 1.22 -7.96
N GLY A 58 0.34 0.58 -6.81
CA GLY A 58 0.81 -0.79 -6.72
C GLY A 58 -0.07 -1.81 -7.44
N ASN A 59 -1.39 -1.64 -7.40
CA ASN A 59 -2.32 -2.51 -8.12
C ASN A 59 -2.05 -2.50 -9.64
N SER A 60 -1.82 -1.32 -10.22
CA SER A 60 -1.46 -1.21 -11.64
C SER A 60 -0.11 -1.86 -11.94
N THR A 61 0.87 -1.72 -11.05
CA THR A 61 2.18 -2.36 -11.19
C THR A 61 2.09 -3.89 -11.08
N ILE A 62 1.32 -4.42 -10.13
CA ILE A 62 1.09 -5.87 -9.99
C ILE A 62 0.44 -6.44 -11.24
N LYS A 63 -0.63 -5.82 -11.74
CA LYS A 63 -1.30 -6.27 -12.97
C LYS A 63 -0.31 -6.36 -14.13
N LYS A 64 0.50 -5.33 -14.31
CA LYS A 64 1.51 -5.29 -15.38
C LYS A 64 2.56 -6.39 -15.20
N LEU A 65 3.08 -6.59 -14.00
CA LEU A 65 4.05 -7.65 -13.71
C LEU A 65 3.45 -9.04 -13.97
N CYS A 66 2.24 -9.29 -13.47
CA CYS A 66 1.60 -10.61 -13.52
C CYS A 66 0.98 -10.94 -14.88
N SER A 67 0.70 -9.94 -15.72
CA SER A 67 0.29 -10.14 -17.12
C SER A 67 1.34 -10.86 -17.97
N TYR A 68 2.60 -10.92 -17.52
CA TYR A 68 3.66 -11.71 -18.17
C TYR A 68 3.66 -13.19 -17.75
N GLY A 69 2.57 -13.70 -17.17
CA GLY A 69 2.39 -15.13 -16.89
C GLY A 69 2.84 -15.59 -15.51
N ILE A 70 3.09 -14.68 -14.56
CA ILE A 70 3.47 -15.02 -13.18
C ILE A 70 2.23 -15.24 -12.29
N GLY A 71 1.23 -15.98 -12.77
CA GLY A 71 -0.07 -16.11 -12.09
C GLY A 71 0.02 -16.52 -10.62
N THR A 72 1.01 -17.36 -10.26
CA THR A 72 1.27 -17.80 -8.87
C THR A 72 2.19 -16.86 -8.07
N GLY A 73 2.81 -15.87 -8.71
CA GLY A 73 3.77 -14.95 -8.08
C GLY A 73 3.17 -13.67 -7.52
N VAL A 74 1.86 -13.47 -7.64
CA VAL A 74 1.16 -12.29 -7.09
C VAL A 74 1.37 -12.18 -5.57
N PRO A 75 1.25 -13.27 -4.78
CA PRO A 75 1.53 -13.17 -3.35
C PRO A 75 2.99 -12.83 -3.06
N SER A 76 3.94 -13.45 -3.77
CA SER A 76 5.37 -13.15 -3.57
C SER A 76 5.74 -11.71 -3.93
N ALA A 77 5.09 -11.12 -4.94
CA ALA A 77 5.31 -9.72 -5.31
C ALA A 77 4.87 -8.77 -4.18
N GLY A 78 3.72 -9.05 -3.55
CA GLY A 78 3.26 -8.31 -2.37
C GLY A 78 4.23 -8.42 -1.19
N MET A 79 4.69 -9.63 -0.89
CA MET A 79 5.64 -9.85 0.22
C MET A 79 7.00 -9.20 -0.04
N LEU A 80 7.51 -9.24 -1.26
CA LEU A 80 8.76 -8.55 -1.64
C LEU A 80 8.61 -7.02 -1.58
N ALA A 81 7.47 -6.50 -2.04
CA ALA A 81 7.15 -5.07 -1.99
C ALA A 81 7.23 -4.54 -0.55
N PHE A 82 6.53 -5.21 0.37
CA PHE A 82 6.49 -4.79 1.77
C PHE A 82 7.77 -5.15 2.53
N GLY A 83 8.49 -6.21 2.14
CA GLY A 83 9.78 -6.57 2.75
C GLY A 83 10.86 -5.53 2.48
N SER A 84 11.02 -5.16 1.20
CA SER A 84 11.89 -4.06 0.80
C SER A 84 11.38 -2.70 1.30
N GLY A 85 10.06 -2.53 1.35
CA GLY A 85 9.40 -1.34 1.89
C GLY A 85 9.68 -1.09 3.37
N VAL A 86 9.64 -2.12 4.23
CA VAL A 86 9.99 -2.00 5.65
C VAL A 86 11.43 -1.50 5.80
N ILE A 87 12.37 -2.11 5.07
CA ILE A 87 13.78 -1.71 5.13
C ILE A 87 13.91 -0.23 4.75
N ALA A 88 13.34 0.18 3.62
CA ALA A 88 13.43 1.56 3.15
C ALA A 88 12.77 2.55 4.13
N MET A 89 11.59 2.20 4.66
CA MET A 89 10.86 3.03 5.61
C MET A 89 11.65 3.23 6.91
N LEU A 90 12.23 2.17 7.48
CA LEU A 90 13.02 2.25 8.71
C LEU A 90 14.29 3.09 8.54
N PHE A 91 14.98 2.95 7.40
CA PHE A 91 16.13 3.80 7.07
C PHE A 91 15.72 5.27 6.89
N ALA A 92 14.63 5.53 6.18
CA ALA A 92 14.13 6.89 5.99
C ALA A 92 13.67 7.54 7.31
N ALA A 93 13.04 6.77 8.20
CA ALA A 93 12.57 7.25 9.51
C ALA A 93 13.72 7.79 10.38
N LYS A 94 14.97 7.31 10.19
CA LYS A 94 16.15 7.85 10.89
C LYS A 94 16.50 9.27 10.46
N LEU A 95 16.16 9.67 9.23
CA LEU A 95 16.42 11.02 8.73
C LEU A 95 15.51 12.08 9.35
N ALA A 96 14.50 11.68 10.12
CA ALA A 96 13.68 12.58 10.90
C ALA A 96 14.48 13.44 11.89
N VAL A 97 15.66 12.97 12.33
CA VAL A 97 16.57 13.75 13.19
C VAL A 97 17.07 15.03 12.50
N ILE A 98 17.15 15.02 11.17
CA ILE A 98 17.48 16.21 10.37
C ILE A 98 16.21 17.00 10.10
N SER A 99 15.18 16.33 9.58
CA SER A 99 13.84 16.91 9.37
C SER A 99 12.81 15.81 9.14
N PRO A 100 11.66 15.81 9.83
CA PRO A 100 10.60 14.84 9.59
C PRO A 100 10.01 14.94 8.17
N PHE A 101 10.10 16.11 7.54
CA PHE A 101 9.63 16.35 6.16
C PHE A 101 10.51 15.66 5.10
N LEU A 102 11.71 15.21 5.45
CA LEU A 102 12.57 14.46 4.53
C LEU A 102 12.16 12.98 4.43
N VAL A 103 11.50 12.44 5.47
CA VAL A 103 11.16 11.02 5.58
C VAL A 103 10.33 10.51 4.39
N PRO A 104 9.25 11.18 3.94
CA PRO A 104 8.45 10.73 2.80
C PRO A 104 9.26 10.50 1.52
N ILE A 105 10.04 11.51 1.10
CA ILE A 105 10.83 11.45 -0.13
C ILE A 105 12.00 10.50 0.02
N ALA A 106 12.67 10.49 1.17
CA ALA A 106 13.76 9.56 1.41
C ALA A 106 13.28 8.11 1.38
N GLY A 107 12.13 7.81 2.00
CA GLY A 107 11.52 6.48 1.97
C GLY A 107 11.18 6.03 0.56
N LEU A 108 10.68 6.94 -0.27
CA LEU A 108 10.43 6.69 -1.68
C LEU A 108 11.73 6.39 -2.46
N VAL A 109 12.74 7.26 -2.35
CA VAL A 109 14.00 7.16 -3.10
C VAL A 109 14.79 5.92 -2.69
N ILE A 110 14.94 5.68 -1.39
CA ILE A 110 15.64 4.49 -0.87
C ILE A 110 14.93 3.22 -1.35
N ALA A 111 13.60 3.18 -1.30
CA ALA A 111 12.84 2.03 -1.75
C ALA A 111 13.00 1.78 -3.26
N LEU A 112 12.99 2.82 -4.09
CA LEU A 112 13.25 2.70 -5.52
C LEU A 112 14.64 2.11 -5.77
N ILE A 113 15.67 2.57 -5.05
CA ILE A 113 17.04 2.03 -5.17
C ILE A 113 17.09 0.55 -4.77
N VAL A 114 16.53 0.20 -3.61
CA VAL A 114 16.49 -1.19 -3.14
C VAL A 114 15.75 -2.09 -4.14
N GLY A 115 14.58 -1.65 -4.62
CA GLY A 115 13.79 -2.41 -5.57
C GLY A 115 14.44 -2.49 -6.96
N LEU A 116 15.20 -1.48 -7.41
CA LEU A 116 16.01 -1.57 -8.63
C LEU A 116 17.08 -2.65 -8.51
N VAL A 117 17.78 -2.73 -7.37
CA VAL A 117 18.78 -3.77 -7.11
C VAL A 117 18.12 -5.14 -7.08
N LEU A 118 17.04 -5.32 -6.32
CA LEU A 118 16.31 -6.59 -6.23
C LEU A 118 15.74 -7.03 -7.58
N GLY A 119 15.22 -6.07 -8.35
CA GLY A 119 14.68 -6.31 -9.68
C GLY A 119 15.77 -6.67 -10.70
N TRP A 120 16.96 -6.06 -10.61
CA TRP A 120 18.11 -6.44 -11.41
C TRP A 120 18.62 -7.85 -11.05
N ILE A 121 18.70 -8.18 -9.76
CA ILE A 121 19.06 -9.55 -9.32
C ILE A 121 18.03 -10.55 -9.87
N SER A 122 16.74 -10.27 -9.73
CA SER A 122 15.66 -11.15 -10.20
C SER A 122 15.70 -11.39 -11.71
N ASN A 123 15.97 -10.34 -12.49
CA ASN A 123 15.97 -10.46 -13.94
C ASN A 123 17.30 -11.00 -14.49
N SER A 124 18.43 -10.54 -13.98
CA SER A 124 19.77 -10.80 -14.53
C SER A 124 20.46 -12.00 -13.88
N VAL A 125 20.32 -12.18 -12.56
CA VAL A 125 21.00 -13.25 -11.81
C VAL A 125 20.13 -14.50 -11.73
N LEU A 126 18.87 -14.33 -11.34
CA LEU A 126 17.90 -15.45 -11.30
C LEU A 126 17.32 -15.78 -12.68
N ASN A 127 17.66 -14.98 -13.69
CA ASN A 127 17.35 -15.23 -15.09
C ASN A 127 15.85 -15.44 -15.38
N MET A 128 14.98 -14.70 -14.67
CA MET A 128 13.53 -14.74 -14.90
C MET A 128 13.14 -14.18 -16.28
N LYS A 129 13.99 -13.32 -16.88
CA LYS A 129 13.83 -12.75 -18.23
C LYS A 129 12.49 -12.07 -18.49
N ILE A 130 11.96 -11.37 -17.49
CA ILE A 130 10.68 -10.64 -17.61
C ILE A 130 10.98 -9.17 -17.93
N PRO A 131 10.54 -8.63 -19.09
CA PRO A 131 10.95 -7.30 -19.57
C PRO A 131 10.68 -6.15 -18.60
N VAL A 132 9.62 -6.26 -17.80
CA VAL A 132 9.18 -5.22 -16.85
C VAL A 132 9.65 -5.48 -15.42
N MET A 133 10.42 -6.54 -15.15
CA MET A 133 10.75 -6.99 -13.80
C MET A 133 11.43 -5.89 -12.98
N THR A 134 12.56 -5.37 -13.47
CA THR A 134 13.38 -4.41 -12.71
C THR A 134 12.60 -3.17 -12.33
N ARG A 135 11.83 -2.64 -13.29
CA ARG A 135 10.97 -1.48 -13.07
C ARG A 135 9.82 -1.81 -12.10
N SER A 136 9.15 -2.94 -12.29
CA SER A 136 7.99 -3.30 -11.46
C SER A 136 8.39 -3.54 -10.01
N ILE A 137 9.51 -4.22 -9.75
CA ILE A 137 10.00 -4.43 -8.38
C ILE A 137 10.45 -3.12 -7.73
N ALA A 138 11.07 -2.20 -8.48
CA ALA A 138 11.38 -0.85 -7.99
C ALA A 138 10.13 -0.09 -7.57
N GLU A 139 9.11 -0.06 -8.44
CA GLU A 139 7.83 0.58 -8.15
C GLU A 139 7.12 -0.08 -6.96
N LEU A 140 7.11 -1.42 -6.88
CA LEU A 140 6.47 -2.15 -5.77
C LEU A 140 7.19 -1.92 -4.43
N ALA A 141 8.52 -1.85 -4.41
CA ALA A 141 9.27 -1.50 -3.21
C ALA A 141 8.88 -0.09 -2.71
N ALA A 142 8.77 0.86 -3.63
CA ALA A 142 8.32 2.22 -3.34
C ALA A 142 6.88 2.25 -2.80
N VAL A 143 5.97 1.50 -3.40
CA VAL A 143 4.60 1.32 -2.90
C VAL A 143 4.61 0.76 -1.48
N GLY A 144 5.39 -0.30 -1.23
CA GLY A 144 5.51 -0.91 0.09
C GLY A 144 5.99 0.09 1.14
N SER A 145 7.03 0.86 0.83
CA SER A 145 7.59 1.89 1.72
C SER A 145 6.57 2.99 2.04
N VAL A 146 5.91 3.56 1.02
CA VAL A 146 4.95 4.65 1.22
C VAL A 146 3.67 4.17 1.90
N ALA A 147 3.16 2.98 1.55
CA ALA A 147 2.00 2.40 2.19
C ALA A 147 2.28 2.10 3.66
N LEU A 148 3.44 1.52 3.98
CA LEU A 148 3.84 1.27 5.36
C LEU A 148 4.04 2.56 6.15
N MET A 149 4.66 3.60 5.58
CA MET A 149 4.73 4.91 6.24
C MET A 149 3.32 5.44 6.55
N GLY A 150 2.40 5.33 5.60
CA GLY A 150 1.00 5.72 5.79
C GLY A 150 0.31 4.97 6.93
N LEU A 151 0.42 3.64 6.95
CA LEU A 151 -0.16 2.80 8.01
C LEU A 151 0.49 3.06 9.38
N THR A 152 1.81 3.27 9.42
CA THR A 152 2.53 3.68 10.64
C THR A 152 1.98 5.00 11.16
N VAL A 153 1.77 6.00 10.29
CA VAL A 153 1.23 7.30 10.68
C VAL A 153 -0.20 7.20 11.19
N VAL A 154 -1.06 6.36 10.61
CA VAL A 154 -2.41 6.13 11.17
C VAL A 154 -2.30 5.58 12.59
N ALA A 155 -1.37 4.65 12.82
CA ALA A 155 -1.19 3.99 14.10
C ALA A 155 -0.63 4.95 15.16
N THR A 156 0.47 5.65 14.84
CA THR A 156 1.27 6.37 15.82
C THR A 156 1.13 7.88 15.73
N GLY A 157 0.63 8.41 14.62
CA GLY A 157 0.70 9.85 14.30
C GLY A 157 2.08 10.30 13.79
N HIS A 158 3.08 9.42 13.75
CA HIS A 158 4.48 9.78 13.58
C HIS A 158 5.18 8.99 12.47
N VAL A 159 6.24 9.58 11.91
CA VAL A 159 7.13 8.95 10.91
C VAL A 159 8.57 8.78 11.42
N SER A 160 8.93 9.35 12.56
CA SER A 160 10.31 9.31 13.05
C SER A 160 10.66 7.96 13.66
N PHE A 161 11.93 7.57 13.54
CA PHE A 161 12.39 6.31 14.09
C PHE A 161 12.29 6.25 15.62
N SER A 162 12.59 7.35 16.32
CA SER A 162 12.52 7.40 17.78
C SER A 162 11.10 7.21 18.30
N GLU A 163 10.11 7.83 17.66
CA GLU A 163 8.71 7.76 18.08
C GLU A 163 8.08 6.39 17.79
N ILE A 164 8.52 5.69 16.75
CA ILE A 164 8.00 4.35 16.43
C ILE A 164 8.72 3.22 17.19
N THR A 165 9.89 3.49 17.79
CA THR A 165 10.67 2.49 18.56
C THR A 165 10.57 2.64 20.07
N ALA A 166 10.14 3.79 20.57
CA ALA A 166 10.03 4.04 21.99
C ALA A 166 8.76 4.84 22.29
N PHE A 167 8.01 4.38 23.27
CA PHE A 167 6.97 5.15 23.91
C PHE A 167 7.58 5.94 25.07
N ASN A 168 7.46 7.26 25.05
CA ASN A 168 8.11 8.13 26.03
C ASN A 168 7.08 8.75 26.96
N ILE A 169 7.32 8.68 28.27
CA ILE A 169 6.54 9.39 29.28
C ILE A 169 7.49 10.31 30.04
N ASP A 170 7.14 11.59 30.12
CA ASP A 170 7.86 12.56 30.94
C ASP A 170 7.27 12.60 32.35
N ILE A 171 8.06 12.18 33.34
CA ILE A 171 7.69 12.21 34.76
C ILE A 171 8.65 13.16 35.47
N LEU A 172 8.14 14.30 35.94
CA LEU A 172 8.93 15.30 36.68
C LEU A 172 10.21 15.76 35.95
N GLY A 173 10.17 15.84 34.62
CA GLY A 173 11.31 16.24 33.78
C GLY A 173 12.29 15.11 33.44
N ILE A 174 11.98 13.86 33.81
CA ILE A 174 12.72 12.66 33.41
C ILE A 174 11.90 11.92 32.36
N THR A 175 12.44 11.79 31.15
CA THR A 175 11.85 10.98 30.07
C THR A 175 12.15 9.51 30.33
N VAL A 176 11.10 8.71 30.51
CA VAL A 176 11.18 7.26 30.62
C VAL A 176 10.71 6.63 29.31
N SER A 177 11.57 5.83 28.69
CA SER A 177 11.31 5.18 27.39
C SER A 177 10.94 3.70 27.57
N PHE A 178 9.79 3.31 27.04
CA PHE A 178 9.30 1.94 26.97
C PHE A 178 9.39 1.42 25.54
N TYR A 179 10.21 0.39 25.31
CA TYR A 179 10.48 -0.12 23.97
C TYR A 179 9.49 -1.22 23.56
N ASP A 180 9.03 -2.03 24.51
CA ASP A 180 8.15 -3.19 24.34
C ASP A 180 6.71 -2.81 23.94
N VAL A 181 6.23 -1.65 24.37
CA VAL A 181 4.89 -1.13 24.02
C VAL A 181 4.89 -0.18 22.82
N SER A 182 6.04 0.00 22.15
CA SER A 182 6.15 0.84 20.94
C SER A 182 5.59 0.14 19.70
N TYR A 183 5.40 0.89 18.61
CA TYR A 183 4.95 0.33 17.33
C TYR A 183 5.82 -0.83 16.81
N ILE A 184 7.14 -0.72 16.96
CA ILE A 184 8.06 -1.78 16.59
C ILE A 184 8.12 -2.88 17.66
N GLY A 185 8.24 -2.52 18.93
CA GLY A 185 8.39 -3.50 20.02
C GLY A 185 7.17 -4.37 20.24
N ALA A 186 5.97 -3.82 20.07
CA ALA A 186 4.71 -4.56 20.17
C ALA A 186 4.40 -5.38 18.90
N GLY A 187 5.28 -5.35 17.88
CA GLY A 187 5.12 -6.11 16.64
C GLY A 187 4.05 -5.54 15.69
N ILE A 188 3.57 -4.32 15.90
CA ILE A 188 2.52 -3.71 15.07
C ILE A 188 2.99 -3.50 13.63
N ILE A 189 4.29 -3.25 13.42
CA ILE A 189 4.87 -3.20 12.07
C ILE A 189 4.60 -4.48 11.25
N ALA A 190 4.55 -5.65 11.90
CA ALA A 190 4.21 -6.91 11.22
C ALA A 190 2.74 -6.95 10.79
N VAL A 191 1.84 -6.36 11.59
CA VAL A 191 0.42 -6.19 11.23
C VAL A 191 0.29 -5.26 10.03
N SER A 192 0.93 -4.09 10.06
CA SER A 192 0.95 -3.15 8.92
C SER A 192 1.53 -3.77 7.66
N PHE A 193 2.60 -4.57 7.80
CA PHE A 193 3.18 -5.34 6.71
C PHE A 193 2.16 -6.30 6.10
N MET A 194 1.49 -7.11 6.93
CA MET A 194 0.54 -8.11 6.41
C MET A 194 -0.70 -7.47 5.80
N LEU A 195 -1.26 -6.45 6.45
CA LEU A 195 -2.40 -5.69 5.94
C LEU A 195 -2.08 -5.09 4.57
N GLY A 196 -0.94 -4.39 4.46
CA GLY A 196 -0.55 -3.76 3.21
C GLY A 196 -0.21 -4.77 2.11
N ALA A 197 0.52 -5.86 2.43
CA ALA A 197 0.84 -6.90 1.46
C ALA A 197 -0.41 -7.58 0.91
N ILE A 198 -1.37 -7.91 1.79
CA ILE A 198 -2.67 -8.47 1.40
C ILE A 198 -3.47 -7.46 0.57
N ALA A 199 -3.54 -6.20 1.00
CA ALA A 199 -4.28 -5.16 0.29
C ALA A 199 -3.72 -4.85 -1.10
N LEU A 200 -2.41 -5.07 -1.30
CA LEU A 200 -1.74 -4.90 -2.59
C LEU A 200 -2.03 -6.08 -3.54
N GLN A 201 -2.00 -7.31 -3.03
CA GLN A 201 -2.13 -8.53 -3.86
C GLN A 201 -3.60 -8.94 -4.12
N HIS A 202 -4.50 -8.68 -3.18
CA HIS A 202 -5.88 -9.14 -3.23
C HIS A 202 -6.67 -8.57 -4.43
N PRO A 203 -6.55 -7.28 -4.80
CA PRO A 203 -7.37 -6.70 -5.84
C PRO A 203 -7.19 -7.41 -7.19
N PHE A 204 -5.94 -7.61 -7.61
CA PHE A 204 -5.64 -8.33 -8.84
C PHE A 204 -6.06 -9.80 -8.75
N ASN A 205 -5.74 -10.49 -7.65
CA ASN A 205 -6.08 -11.91 -7.48
C ASN A 205 -7.60 -12.17 -7.50
N ALA A 206 -8.37 -11.33 -6.82
CA ALA A 206 -9.83 -11.46 -6.74
C ALA A 206 -10.55 -11.02 -8.03
N CYS A 207 -9.90 -10.17 -8.83
CA CYS A 207 -10.48 -9.70 -10.09
C CYS A 207 -9.94 -10.45 -11.31
N LEU A 208 -8.99 -11.38 -11.15
CA LEU A 208 -8.37 -12.12 -12.23
C LEU A 208 -9.40 -12.98 -13.00
N GLY A 209 -9.41 -12.86 -14.33
CA GLY A 209 -10.23 -13.69 -15.21
C GLY A 209 -10.54 -13.00 -16.55
N PRO A 210 -11.24 -13.70 -17.48
CA PRO A 210 -11.58 -13.17 -18.81
C PRO A 210 -12.42 -11.88 -18.80
N GLY A 211 -13.09 -11.58 -17.69
CA GLY A 211 -13.90 -10.37 -17.47
C GLY A 211 -13.27 -9.37 -16.50
N GLU A 212 -11.95 -9.36 -16.34
CA GLU A 212 -11.25 -8.33 -15.55
C GLU A 212 -11.45 -6.95 -16.18
N LYS A 213 -11.83 -5.97 -15.36
CA LYS A 213 -11.90 -4.56 -15.75
C LYS A 213 -11.16 -3.72 -14.73
N GLN A 214 -10.34 -2.81 -15.23
CA GLN A 214 -9.46 -1.97 -14.44
C GLN A 214 -10.21 -1.15 -13.38
N ASP A 215 -11.44 -0.71 -13.66
CA ASP A 215 -12.26 0.07 -12.72
C ASP A 215 -12.68 -0.75 -11.50
N ARG A 216 -13.07 -2.01 -11.70
CA ARG A 216 -13.41 -2.95 -10.62
C ARG A 216 -12.18 -3.25 -9.77
N THR A 217 -11.05 -3.55 -10.40
CA THR A 217 -9.79 -3.89 -9.71
C THR A 217 -9.27 -2.70 -8.91
N ASN A 218 -9.27 -1.49 -9.46
CA ASN A 218 -8.88 -0.29 -8.73
C ASN A 218 -9.83 0.03 -7.56
N MET A 219 -11.13 -0.20 -7.73
CA MET A 219 -12.09 0.00 -6.64
C MET A 219 -11.86 -0.97 -5.48
N LEU A 220 -11.50 -2.22 -5.78
CA LEU A 220 -11.13 -3.21 -4.76
C LEU A 220 -9.82 -2.83 -4.05
N ALA A 221 -8.85 -2.26 -4.76
CA ALA A 221 -7.61 -1.75 -4.13
C ALA A 221 -7.90 -0.62 -3.13
N ILE A 222 -8.83 0.29 -3.48
CA ILE A 222 -9.28 1.36 -2.59
C ILE A 222 -9.97 0.77 -1.36
N GLU A 223 -10.87 -0.19 -1.56
CA GLU A 223 -11.59 -0.88 -0.48
C GLU A 223 -10.64 -1.57 0.50
N CYS A 224 -9.67 -2.35 0.00
CA CYS A 224 -8.69 -3.05 0.82
C CYS A 224 -7.76 -2.07 1.57
N GLY A 225 -7.43 -0.93 0.96
CA GLY A 225 -6.66 0.12 1.63
C GLY A 225 -7.42 0.74 2.81
N PHE A 226 -8.71 1.04 2.65
CA PHE A 226 -9.54 1.52 3.75
C PHE A 226 -9.81 0.44 4.81
N LEU A 227 -9.94 -0.83 4.41
CA LEU A 227 -10.03 -1.94 5.34
C LEU A 227 -8.77 -2.05 6.22
N SER A 228 -7.59 -1.88 5.61
CA SER A 228 -6.32 -1.82 6.34
C SER A 228 -6.26 -0.61 7.29
N MET A 229 -6.74 0.56 6.84
CA MET A 229 -6.83 1.77 7.66
C MET A 229 -7.72 1.57 8.89
N ILE A 230 -8.86 0.86 8.78
CA ILE A 230 -9.75 0.57 9.91
C ILE A 230 -8.99 -0.20 11.00
N VAL A 231 -8.24 -1.25 10.64
CA VAL A 231 -7.48 -2.04 11.61
C VAL A 231 -6.42 -1.18 12.29
N MET A 232 -5.69 -0.35 11.52
CA MET A 232 -4.70 0.56 12.09
C MET A 232 -5.31 1.65 12.96
N ALA A 233 -6.51 2.13 12.65
CA ALA A 233 -7.23 3.10 13.46
C ALA A 233 -7.73 2.50 14.79
N VAL A 234 -8.05 1.20 14.83
CA VAL A 234 -8.35 0.50 16.09
C VAL A 234 -7.09 0.39 16.95
N ILE A 235 -5.95 0.08 16.33
CA ILE A 235 -4.65 0.02 17.02
C ILE A 235 -4.24 1.40 17.54
N SER A 236 -4.56 2.47 16.80
CA SER A 236 -4.12 3.83 17.14
C SER A 236 -4.70 4.37 18.45
N PHE A 237 -5.78 3.80 18.98
CA PHE A 237 -6.29 4.11 20.33
C PHE A 237 -5.23 3.94 21.44
N ALA A 238 -4.19 3.13 21.21
CA ALA A 238 -3.09 2.95 22.15
C ALA A 238 -1.96 3.99 22.01
N PHE A 239 -1.95 4.81 20.95
CA PHE A 239 -0.80 5.67 20.60
C PHE A 239 -1.14 7.15 20.41
N VAL A 240 -2.30 7.45 19.83
CA VAL A 240 -2.74 8.83 19.55
C VAL A 240 -3.90 9.22 20.46
N SER A 241 -4.31 10.51 20.45
CA SER A 241 -5.48 10.92 21.22
C SER A 241 -6.74 10.18 20.78
N LEU A 242 -7.69 10.04 21.71
CA LEU A 242 -8.99 9.43 21.43
C LEU A 242 -9.70 10.10 20.24
N VAL A 243 -9.58 11.42 20.10
CA VAL A 243 -10.19 12.17 18.99
C VAL A 243 -9.55 11.78 17.65
N ALA A 244 -8.22 11.71 17.58
CA ALA A 244 -7.50 11.30 16.37
C ALA A 244 -7.81 9.85 15.94
N ALA A 245 -7.88 8.94 16.92
CA ALA A 245 -8.24 7.54 16.68
C ALA A 245 -9.68 7.41 16.14
N TRP A 246 -10.65 8.10 16.76
CA TRP A 246 -12.03 8.12 16.27
C TRP A 246 -12.17 8.70 14.87
N ILE A 247 -11.50 9.82 14.57
CA ILE A 247 -11.53 10.43 13.24
C ILE A 247 -10.99 9.44 12.19
N SER A 248 -9.86 8.81 12.48
CA SER A 248 -9.26 7.80 11.59
C SER A 248 -10.20 6.62 11.36
N LEU A 249 -10.85 6.13 12.42
CA LEU A 249 -11.78 5.01 12.34
C LEU A 249 -13.03 5.36 11.50
N VAL A 250 -13.63 6.52 11.75
CA VAL A 250 -14.83 6.98 11.02
C VAL A 250 -14.52 7.18 9.53
N ILE A 251 -13.39 7.81 9.21
CA ILE A 251 -12.97 8.02 7.81
C ILE A 251 -12.69 6.67 7.13
N GLY A 252 -12.01 5.74 7.82
CA GLY A 252 -11.79 4.38 7.35
C GLY A 252 -13.10 3.66 7.02
N LEU A 253 -14.07 3.70 7.93
CA LEU A 253 -15.39 3.07 7.75
C LEU A 253 -16.18 3.68 6.59
N ILE A 254 -16.20 5.01 6.46
CA ILE A 254 -16.87 5.70 5.34
C ILE A 254 -16.21 5.33 4.02
N GLY A 255 -14.88 5.43 3.94
CA GLY A 255 -14.11 5.11 2.75
C GLY A 255 -14.30 3.66 2.31
N TRP A 256 -14.23 2.72 3.27
CA TRP A 256 -14.51 1.31 3.04
C TRP A 256 -15.93 1.07 2.53
N PHE A 257 -16.95 1.62 3.19
CA PHE A 257 -18.35 1.41 2.81
C PHE A 257 -18.67 1.92 1.40
N VAL A 258 -18.18 3.13 1.06
CA VAL A 258 -18.39 3.74 -0.26
C VAL A 258 -17.70 2.93 -1.35
N SER A 259 -16.44 2.55 -1.13
CA SER A 259 -15.67 1.74 -2.09
C SER A 259 -16.22 0.33 -2.24
N TYR A 260 -16.63 -0.33 -1.14
CA TYR A 260 -17.27 -1.64 -1.17
C TYR A 260 -18.58 -1.64 -1.95
N LYS A 261 -19.47 -0.67 -1.70
CA LYS A 261 -20.72 -0.54 -2.46
C LYS A 261 -20.46 -0.37 -3.96
N LYS A 262 -19.44 0.43 -4.31
CA LYS A 262 -19.09 0.66 -5.71
C LYS A 262 -18.47 -0.58 -6.33
N TYR A 263 -17.56 -1.27 -5.64
CA TYR A 263 -16.98 -2.54 -6.07
C TYR A 263 -18.09 -3.57 -6.34
N PHE A 264 -19.02 -3.74 -5.41
CA PHE A 264 -20.14 -4.67 -5.55
C PHE A 264 -21.02 -4.36 -6.76
N ALA A 265 -21.30 -3.08 -7.03
CA ALA A 265 -22.04 -2.67 -8.23
C ALA A 265 -21.27 -2.99 -9.53
N LEU A 266 -19.95 -2.78 -9.56
CA LEU A 266 -19.10 -3.10 -10.70
C LEU A 266 -19.01 -4.63 -10.92
N SER A 267 -18.92 -5.41 -9.84
CA SER A 267 -18.93 -6.87 -9.89
C SER A 267 -20.26 -7.41 -10.45
N LYS A 268 -21.41 -6.84 -10.05
CA LYS A 268 -22.72 -7.19 -10.62
C LYS A 268 -22.81 -6.88 -12.11
N ARG A 269 -22.35 -5.69 -12.54
CA ARG A 269 -22.31 -5.31 -13.96
C ARG A 269 -21.51 -6.33 -14.77
N ASP A 270 -20.34 -6.72 -14.26
CA ASP A 270 -19.44 -7.61 -14.99
C ASP A 270 -19.95 -9.05 -15.02
N ALA A 271 -20.60 -9.50 -13.95
CA ALA A 271 -21.28 -10.81 -13.91
C ALA A 271 -22.46 -10.88 -14.89
N ALA A 272 -23.29 -9.83 -14.97
CA ALA A 272 -24.39 -9.75 -15.93
C ALA A 272 -23.90 -9.81 -17.37
N ALA A 273 -22.88 -9.01 -17.71
CA ALA A 273 -22.29 -9.01 -19.05
C ALA A 273 -21.67 -10.36 -19.45
N TRP A 274 -21.17 -11.13 -18.48
CA TRP A 274 -20.63 -12.46 -18.74
C TRP A 274 -21.71 -13.50 -19.04
N LEU A 275 -22.87 -13.43 -18.37
CA LEU A 275 -24.03 -14.28 -18.67
C LEU A 275 -24.59 -14.00 -20.07
N ASP A 276 -24.65 -12.73 -20.46
CA ASP A 276 -25.13 -12.32 -21.79
C ASP A 276 -24.18 -12.76 -22.92
N ALA A 277 -22.90 -12.98 -22.62
CA ALA A 277 -21.89 -13.35 -23.60
C ALA A 277 -21.94 -14.82 -24.05
N LYS A 278 -22.83 -15.67 -23.48
CA LYS A 278 -22.92 -17.12 -23.75
C LYS A 278 -21.55 -17.79 -23.92
N PRO A 279 -20.69 -17.78 -22.86
CA PRO A 279 -19.30 -18.20 -22.95
C PRO A 279 -19.13 -19.72 -23.19
N PHE A 280 -20.17 -20.50 -22.93
CA PHE A 280 -20.26 -21.89 -23.35
C PHE A 280 -21.09 -21.91 -24.63
N SER A 281 -20.58 -22.53 -25.69
CA SER A 281 -21.44 -22.86 -26.82
C SER A 281 -22.55 -23.75 -26.29
N ASP A 282 -23.80 -23.45 -26.63
CA ASP A 282 -24.97 -24.32 -26.43
C ASP A 282 -24.85 -25.63 -27.27
N ALA A 283 -23.64 -26.06 -27.63
CA ALA A 283 -23.36 -27.36 -28.21
C ALA A 283 -23.53 -28.40 -27.09
N GLU A 284 -24.78 -28.81 -26.93
CA GLU A 284 -25.18 -30.07 -26.34
C GLU A 284 -24.26 -31.19 -26.89
N GLU A 285 -23.67 -31.97 -25.99
CA GLU A 285 -23.20 -33.32 -26.32
C GLU A 285 -24.36 -34.19 -26.80
#